data_AF-A0A1A8XPX7-F1
#
_entry.id   AF-A0A1A8XPX7-F1
#
_cell.length_a   1.000
_cell.length_b   1.000
_cell.length_c   1.000
_cell.angle_alpha   90.00
_cell.angle_beta   90.00
_cell.angle_gamma   90.00
#
_symmetry.space_group_name_H-M   'P 1'
#
loop_
_entity.id
_entity.type
_entity.pdbx_description
1 polymer ?
#
loop_
_entity_poly.entity_id
_entity_poly.type
_entity_poly.pdbx_seq_one_letter_code
_entity_poly.pdbx_strand_id
1 'polypeptide(L)'
;MSDNYGNIIRQGLWSENIVFSQLLAMCPTMAVTTSGTNGLGMGLGFTGALTLIGLIREFLGAGTLFAQASNLLGPSFAFLEMKLPGYGGALLMILPPGGFAILGFLLAGKRVMESRLAQGSWQAAGAATVTT
;
A
#
# COMPACT_ATOMS: atom_id res chain seq x y z
N MET A 1 -20.32 -15.64 -39.32
CA MET A 1 -18.85 -15.78 -39.26
C MET A 1 -18.13 -14.51 -38.77
N SER A 2 -18.75 -13.32 -38.82
CA SER A 2 -18.11 -12.06 -38.38
C SER A 2 -18.22 -11.76 -36.88
N ASP A 3 -19.16 -12.36 -36.15
CA ASP A 3 -19.39 -12.08 -34.72
C ASP A 3 -18.27 -12.59 -33.79
N ASN A 4 -17.39 -13.45 -34.30
CA ASN A 4 -16.27 -14.02 -33.53
C ASN A 4 -15.02 -13.13 -33.52
N TYR A 5 -14.78 -12.33 -34.57
CA TYR A 5 -13.56 -11.50 -34.67
C TYR A 5 -13.52 -10.39 -33.62
N GLY A 6 -14.66 -9.75 -33.35
CA GLY A 6 -14.75 -8.70 -32.33
C GLY A 6 -14.40 -9.21 -30.93
N ASN A 7 -14.82 -10.44 -30.60
CA ASN A 7 -14.49 -11.09 -29.32
C ASN A 7 -13.01 -11.43 -29.21
N ILE A 8 -12.37 -11.88 -30.30
CA ILE A 8 -10.93 -12.19 -30.34
C ILE A 8 -10.09 -10.92 -30.15
N ILE A 9 -10.45 -9.82 -30.85
CA ILE A 9 -9.74 -8.54 -30.68
C ILE A 9 -9.92 -8.00 -29.26
N ARG A 10 -11.13 -8.09 -28.69
CA ARG A 10 -11.40 -7.60 -27.34
C ARG A 10 -10.67 -8.42 -26.27
N GLN A 11 -10.54 -9.74 -26.49
CA GLN A 11 -9.76 -10.62 -25.62
C GLN A 11 -8.26 -10.28 -25.69
N GLY A 12 -7.69 -10.19 -26.89
CA GLY A 12 -6.28 -9.87 -27.09
C GLY A 12 -5.88 -8.49 -26.53
N LEU A 13 -6.76 -7.49 -26.66
CA LEU A 13 -6.46 -6.11 -26.25
C LEU A 13 -6.71 -5.87 -24.75
N TRP A 14 -7.73 -6.50 -24.16
CA TRP A 14 -8.17 -6.19 -22.80
C TRP A 14 -7.86 -7.30 -21.79
N SER A 15 -8.24 -8.55 -22.05
CA SER A 15 -8.08 -9.62 -21.05
C SER A 15 -6.69 -10.24 -21.08
N GLU A 16 -6.12 -10.41 -22.26
CA GLU A 16 -4.81 -11.06 -22.44
C GLU A 16 -3.65 -10.07 -22.23
N ASN A 17 -3.88 -8.77 -22.40
CA ASN A 17 -2.85 -7.74 -22.29
C ASN A 17 -3.04 -6.85 -21.06
N ILE A 18 -2.41 -7.25 -19.96
CA ILE A 18 -2.42 -6.50 -18.69
C ILE A 18 -1.86 -5.08 -18.84
N VAL A 19 -0.90 -4.88 -19.75
CA VAL A 19 -0.19 -3.61 -19.95
C VAL A 19 -1.12 -2.54 -20.51
N PHE A 20 -2.00 -2.91 -21.44
CA PHE A 20 -2.99 -1.99 -22.00
C PHE A 20 -3.94 -1.44 -20.92
N SER A 21 -4.44 -2.32 -20.05
CA SER A 21 -5.30 -1.90 -18.94
C SER A 21 -4.57 -1.03 -17.92
N GLN A 22 -3.30 -1.31 -17.65
CA GLN A 22 -2.48 -0.51 -16.73
C GLN A 22 -2.18 0.90 -17.29
N LEU A 23 -1.90 1.01 -18.59
CA LEU A 23 -1.68 2.30 -19.26
C LEU A 23 -2.91 3.21 -19.16
N LEU A 24 -4.10 2.67 -19.45
CA LEU A 24 -5.35 3.41 -19.30
C LEU A 24 -5.62 3.84 -17.85
N ALA A 25 -5.26 2.98 -16.88
CA ALA A 25 -5.40 3.29 -15.45
C ALA A 25 -4.43 4.38 -14.95
N MET A 26 -3.32 4.64 -15.65
CA MET A 26 -2.37 5.70 -15.31
C MET A 26 -2.76 7.07 -15.87
N CYS A 27 -3.61 7.17 -16.88
CA CYS A 27 -4.10 8.46 -17.40
C CYS A 27 -4.62 9.44 -16.33
N PRO A 28 -5.39 9.02 -15.29
CA PRO A 28 -5.82 9.94 -14.23
C PRO A 28 -4.67 10.43 -13.33
N THR A 29 -3.54 9.72 -13.23
CA THR A 29 -2.40 10.17 -12.42
C THR A 29 -1.71 11.38 -13.07
N MET A 30 -1.65 11.41 -14.40
CA MET A 30 -1.19 12.57 -15.18
C MET A 30 -2.14 13.77 -15.08
N ALA A 31 -3.42 13.54 -14.82
CA ALA A 31 -4.38 14.62 -14.60
C ALA A 31 -4.23 15.24 -13.20
N VAL A 32 -3.89 14.45 -12.18
CA VAL A 32 -3.75 14.93 -10.79
C VAL A 32 -2.49 15.78 -10.57
N THR A 33 -1.45 15.59 -11.38
CA THR A 33 -0.21 16.39 -11.30
C THR A 33 -0.36 17.83 -11.80
N THR A 34 -1.47 18.16 -12.47
CA THR A 34 -1.78 19.55 -12.87
C THR A 34 -1.98 20.49 -11.68
N SER A 35 -2.30 19.94 -10.50
CA SER A 35 -2.36 20.66 -9.23
C SER A 35 -1.26 20.16 -8.30
N GLY A 36 -0.20 20.96 -8.12
CA GLY A 36 0.99 20.56 -7.35
C GLY A 36 0.69 20.13 -5.90
N THR A 37 -0.34 20.70 -5.28
CA THR A 37 -0.77 20.34 -3.92
C THR A 37 -1.39 18.94 -3.85
N ASN A 38 -2.19 18.54 -4.85
CA ASN A 38 -2.79 17.21 -4.91
C ASN A 38 -1.75 16.13 -5.21
N GLY A 39 -0.81 16.41 -6.12
CA GLY A 39 0.30 15.50 -6.41
C GLY A 39 1.21 15.27 -5.21
N LEU A 40 1.52 16.34 -4.46
CA LEU A 40 2.39 16.27 -3.29
C LEU A 40 1.73 15.52 -2.11
N GLY A 41 0.42 15.73 -1.89
CA GLY A 41 -0.35 14.96 -0.90
C GLY A 41 -0.43 13.47 -1.24
N MET A 42 -0.64 13.13 -2.51
CA MET A 42 -0.71 11.73 -2.96
C MET A 42 0.67 11.03 -2.85
N GLY A 43 1.75 11.72 -3.23
CA GLY A 43 3.12 11.22 -3.13
C GLY A 43 3.56 10.98 -1.68
N LEU A 44 3.36 11.95 -0.79
CA LEU A 44 3.68 11.79 0.64
C LEU A 44 2.88 10.67 1.30
N GLY A 45 1.61 10.52 0.96
CA GLY A 45 0.77 9.41 1.43
C GLY A 45 1.30 8.06 0.97
N PHE A 46 1.72 7.96 -0.29
CA PHE A 46 2.29 6.73 -0.85
C PHE A 46 3.64 6.36 -0.22
N THR A 47 4.55 7.33 -0.08
CA THR A 47 5.84 7.13 0.61
C THR A 47 5.62 6.69 2.05
N GLY A 48 4.73 7.35 2.80
CA GLY A 48 4.42 6.96 4.18
C GLY A 48 3.85 5.54 4.28
N ALA A 49 2.94 5.16 3.37
CA ALA A 49 2.39 3.81 3.32
C ALA A 49 3.47 2.75 3.01
N LEU A 50 4.35 3.00 2.04
CA LEU A 50 5.44 2.07 1.71
C LEU A 50 6.45 1.94 2.85
N THR A 51 6.80 3.03 3.53
CA THR A 51 7.70 3.00 4.70
C THR A 51 7.11 2.17 5.83
N LEU A 52 5.82 2.33 6.12
CA LEU A 52 5.12 1.50 7.13
C LEU A 52 5.09 0.03 6.72
N ILE A 53 4.77 -0.28 5.46
CA ILE A 53 4.74 -1.66 4.97
C ILE A 53 6.13 -2.31 5.05
N GLY A 54 7.19 -1.57 4.67
CA GLY A 54 8.57 -2.03 4.76
C GLY A 54 9.00 -2.33 6.20
N LEU A 55 8.71 -1.41 7.13
CA LEU A 55 8.99 -1.58 8.55
C LEU A 55 8.30 -2.82 9.13
N ILE A 56 7.02 -3.00 8.81
CA ILE A 56 6.24 -4.17 9.24
C ILE A 56 6.79 -5.46 8.62
N ARG A 57 7.18 -5.45 7.34
CA ARG A 57 7.81 -6.61 6.68
C ARG A 57 9.12 -7.01 7.35
N GLU A 58 9.94 -6.06 7.72
CA GLU A 58 11.25 -6.30 8.33
C GLU A 58 11.11 -6.80 9.78
N PHE A 59 10.22 -6.16 10.55
CA PHE A 59 9.89 -6.58 11.91
C PHE A 59 9.33 -8.01 11.99
N LEU A 60 8.38 -8.38 11.13
CA LEU A 60 7.79 -9.73 11.11
C LEU A 60 8.59 -10.76 10.30
N GLY A 61 9.44 -10.32 9.37
CA GLY A 61 10.22 -11.19 8.50
C GLY A 61 11.52 -11.68 9.14
N ALA A 62 12.31 -10.75 9.68
CA ALA A 62 13.65 -11.02 10.23
C ALA A 62 13.73 -10.93 11.76
N GLY A 63 12.75 -10.30 12.41
CA GLY A 63 12.76 -10.06 13.86
C GLY A 63 13.74 -8.98 14.31
N THR A 64 14.40 -8.29 13.37
CA THR A 64 15.33 -7.19 13.64
C THR A 64 15.08 -6.05 12.64
N LEU A 65 15.15 -4.80 13.12
CA LEU A 65 14.91 -3.58 12.33
C LEU A 65 16.07 -3.25 11.37
N PHE A 66 17.21 -3.92 11.55
CA PHE A 66 18.46 -3.76 10.79
C PHE A 66 19.30 -5.03 10.87
N ALA A 67 18.94 -6.06 10.12
CA ALA A 67 19.86 -7.18 9.94
C ALA A 67 21.15 -6.67 9.25
N GLN A 68 22.33 -7.08 9.74
CA GLN A 68 23.64 -6.78 9.12
C GLN A 68 24.16 -5.32 9.16
N ALA A 69 23.56 -4.41 9.95
CA ALA A 69 24.11 -3.05 10.15
C ALA A 69 25.49 -3.04 10.84
N SER A 70 25.84 -4.10 11.56
CA SER A 70 27.16 -4.32 12.16
C SER A 70 28.31 -4.32 11.14
N ASN A 71 28.03 -4.65 9.87
CA ASN A 71 29.02 -4.64 8.79
C ASN A 71 29.21 -3.26 8.13
N LEU A 72 28.38 -2.26 8.46
CA LEU A 72 28.36 -0.93 7.83
C LEU A 72 28.56 0.23 8.82
N LEU A 73 28.14 0.08 10.09
CA LEU A 73 28.18 1.13 11.12
C LEU A 73 29.14 0.84 12.30
N GLY A 74 29.83 -0.31 12.26
CA GLY A 74 30.84 -0.70 13.25
C GLY A 74 30.29 -1.36 14.54
N PRO A 75 31.19 -1.82 15.44
CA PRO A 75 30.86 -2.70 16.57
C PRO A 75 29.90 -2.09 17.62
N SER A 76 29.74 -0.76 17.63
CA SER A 76 28.97 -0.04 18.65
C SER A 76 27.45 -0.24 18.56
N PHE A 77 26.94 -0.85 17.48
CA PHE A 77 25.50 -1.12 17.28
C PHE A 77 25.11 -2.60 17.45
N ALA A 78 25.99 -3.42 18.04
CA ALA A 78 25.71 -4.82 18.36
C ALA A 78 24.54 -5.02 19.34
N PHE A 79 24.14 -3.98 20.09
CA PHE A 79 23.01 -4.04 21.03
C PHE A 79 21.62 -4.09 20.36
N LEU A 80 21.51 -3.62 19.10
CA LEU A 80 20.27 -3.72 18.32
C LEU A 80 20.13 -5.09 17.63
N GLU A 81 21.19 -5.91 17.63
CA GLU A 81 21.25 -7.24 17.05
C GLU A 81 20.70 -8.28 18.05
N MET A 82 19.41 -8.16 18.39
CA MET A 82 18.73 -9.17 19.21
C MET A 82 18.41 -10.39 18.35
N LYS A 83 19.39 -11.28 18.24
CA LYS A 83 19.31 -12.52 17.46
C LYS A 83 18.54 -13.59 18.26
N LEU A 84 17.33 -13.93 17.82
CA LEU A 84 16.63 -15.12 18.33
C LEU A 84 16.99 -16.33 17.45
N PRO A 85 17.68 -17.35 17.98
CA PRO A 85 18.08 -18.52 17.20
C PRO A 85 16.87 -19.46 17.02
N GLY A 86 16.58 -19.86 15.79
CA GLY A 86 15.67 -20.99 15.53
C GLY A 86 14.30 -20.67 14.94
N TYR A 87 14.06 -19.47 14.41
CA TYR A 87 12.93 -19.27 13.49
C TYR A 87 13.39 -19.60 12.07
N GLY A 88 12.88 -20.69 11.50
CA GLY A 88 12.82 -20.85 10.05
C GLY A 88 12.09 -19.61 9.52
N GLY A 89 12.85 -18.66 8.98
CA GLY A 89 12.41 -17.29 8.75
C GLY A 89 11.08 -17.25 8.02
N ALA A 90 10.27 -16.22 8.28
CA ALA A 90 9.00 -16.00 7.61
C ALA A 90 9.22 -15.63 6.13
N LEU A 91 9.75 -16.57 5.33
CA LEU A 91 9.92 -16.48 3.88
C LEU A 91 8.58 -16.11 3.20
N LEU A 92 7.45 -16.54 3.78
CA LEU A 92 6.13 -16.16 3.32
C LEU A 92 5.81 -14.67 3.48
N MET A 93 6.38 -13.99 4.48
CA MET A 93 6.15 -12.56 4.75
C MET A 93 6.97 -11.65 3.83
N ILE A 94 8.17 -12.09 3.40
CA ILE A 94 9.02 -11.33 2.49
C ILE A 94 8.61 -11.51 1.01
N LEU A 95 8.06 -12.67 0.65
CA LEU A 95 7.53 -12.97 -0.68
C LEU A 95 6.33 -12.03 -1.02
N PRO A 96 5.98 -11.80 -2.31
CA PRO A 96 4.79 -11.03 -2.70
C PRO A 96 3.52 -11.19 -1.84
N PRO A 97 3.09 -12.40 -1.40
CA PRO A 97 1.90 -12.54 -0.54
C PRO A 97 1.92 -11.74 0.76
N GLY A 98 3.07 -11.59 1.43
CA GLY A 98 3.16 -10.81 2.68
C GLY A 98 2.90 -9.32 2.49
N GLY A 99 3.14 -8.79 1.28
CA GLY A 99 2.90 -7.37 0.97
C GLY A 99 1.43 -7.08 0.81
N PHE A 100 0.71 -7.98 0.15
CA PHE A 100 -0.75 -7.89 0.00
C PHE A 100 -1.46 -8.02 1.34
N ALA A 101 -0.98 -8.87 2.25
CA ALA A 101 -1.54 -8.99 3.59
C ALA A 101 -1.41 -7.68 4.39
N ILE A 102 -0.21 -7.07 4.44
CA ILE A 102 0.01 -5.83 5.18
C ILE A 102 -0.77 -4.67 4.55
N LEU A 103 -0.78 -4.56 3.22
CA LEU A 103 -1.59 -3.55 2.52
C LEU A 103 -3.08 -3.74 2.82
N GLY A 104 -3.58 -4.97 2.85
CA GLY A 104 -4.95 -5.29 3.21
C GLY A 104 -5.31 -4.83 4.63
N PHE A 105 -4.46 -5.12 5.62
CA PHE A 105 -4.64 -4.64 6.99
C PHE A 105 -4.59 -3.10 7.09
N LEU A 106 -3.67 -2.45 6.38
CA LEU A 106 -3.55 -0.99 6.37
C LEU A 106 -4.82 -0.33 5.78
N LEU A 107 -5.33 -0.87 4.67
CA LEU A 107 -6.57 -0.38 4.04
C LEU A 107 -7.80 -0.64 4.92
N ALA A 108 -7.87 -1.79 5.59
CA ALA A 108 -8.92 -2.09 6.56
C ALA A 108 -8.88 -1.10 7.74
N GLY A 109 -7.69 -0.82 8.27
CA GLY A 109 -7.49 0.18 9.32
C GLY A 109 -7.92 1.59 8.89
N LYS A 110 -7.52 2.02 7.69
CA LYS A 110 -7.97 3.30 7.12
C LYS A 110 -9.49 3.35 6.96
N ARG A 111 -10.11 2.29 6.45
CA ARG A 111 -11.57 2.16 6.33
C ARG A 111 -12.28 2.26 7.69
N VAL A 112 -11.72 1.66 8.75
CA VAL A 112 -12.26 1.77 10.11
C VAL A 112 -12.11 3.19 10.67
N MET A 113 -10.99 3.85 10.41
CA MET A 113 -10.76 5.22 10.88
C MET A 113 -11.66 6.22 10.15
N GLU A 114 -11.80 6.08 8.83
CA GLU A 114 -12.72 6.91 8.04
C GLU A 114 -14.18 6.68 8.44
N SER A 115 -14.57 5.46 8.79
CA SER A 115 -15.95 5.21 9.26
C SER A 115 -16.22 5.84 10.63
N ARG A 116 -15.21 6.01 11.50
CA ARG A 116 -15.37 6.75 12.76
C ARG A 116 -15.39 8.27 12.55
N LEU A 117 -14.54 8.78 11.66
CA LEU A 117 -14.50 10.21 11.31
C LEU A 117 -15.75 10.65 10.55
N ALA A 118 -16.28 9.81 9.65
CA ALA A 118 -17.53 10.06 8.94
C ALA A 118 -18.73 10.10 9.90
N GLN A 119 -18.79 9.22 10.90
CA GLN A 119 -19.86 9.27 11.91
C GLN A 119 -19.90 10.62 12.67
N GLY A 120 -18.74 11.22 12.96
CA GLY A 120 -18.66 12.54 13.58
C GLY A 120 -19.06 13.70 12.66
N SER A 121 -18.75 13.63 11.37
CA SER A 121 -19.13 14.68 10.40
C SER A 121 -20.62 14.69 10.09
N TRP A 122 -21.27 13.52 10.03
CA TRP A 122 -22.74 13.41 9.90
C TRP A 122 -23.47 13.93 11.15
N GLN A 123 -22.93 13.74 12.35
CA GLN A 123 -23.49 14.29 13.59
C GLN A 123 -23.33 15.81 13.71
N ALA A 124 -22.18 16.36 13.31
CA ALA A 124 -21.96 17.81 13.26
C ALA A 124 -22.85 18.51 12.20
N ALA A 125 -23.05 17.87 11.04
CA ALA A 125 -23.95 18.38 10.01
C ALA A 125 -25.43 18.28 10.42
N GLY A 126 -25.86 17.17 11.03
CA GLY A 126 -27.22 16.98 11.53
C GLY A 126 -27.58 17.91 12.70
N ALA A 127 -26.65 18.20 13.61
CA ALA A 127 -26.87 19.14 14.71
C ALA A 127 -27.05 20.59 14.21
N ALA A 128 -26.39 20.98 13.11
CA ALA A 128 -26.55 22.30 12.52
C ALA A 128 -27.90 22.50 11.79
N THR A 129 -28.52 21.43 11.28
CA THR A 129 -29.80 21.50 10.53
C THR A 129 -31.05 21.43 11.41
N VAL A 130 -30.96 20.91 12.64
CA VAL A 130 -32.13 20.75 13.54
C VAL A 130 -32.43 22.01 14.36
N THR A 131 -31.57 23.03 14.31
CA THR A 131 -31.71 24.26 15.12
C THR A 131 -32.28 25.46 14.35
N THR A 132 -32.80 25.25 13.13
CA THR A 132 -33.48 26.27 12.31
C THR A 132 -34.93 25.92 12.06
#